data_AF-A0A081AXG9-F1
#
_entry.id   AF-A0A081AXG9-F1
#
_cell.length_a   1.000
_cell.length_b   1.000
_cell.length_c   1.000
_cell.angle_alpha   90.00
_cell.angle_beta   90.00
_cell.angle_gamma   90.00
#
_symmetry.space_group_name_H-M   'P 1'
#
loop_
_entity.id
_entity.type
_entity.pdbx_description
1 polymer ?
#
loop_
_entity_poly.entity_id
_entity_poly.type
_entity_poly.pdbx_seq_one_letter_code
_entity_poly.pdbx_strand_id
1 'polypeptide(L)'
;IQIEDYGGSFALPHYGFKRPAADYFNSNLMMHNFVIADITNGLNNVMVYDERCSGKGAGALCSLRLLYHMQLRTRYIKAGILTPEKSLTLLVIMDNCVGQNKSRAVFAFYAMLSVVFYKKVVLLFLLPGHSHNAADRV
;
A
#
# COMPACT_ATOMS: atom_id res chain seq x y z
N ILE A 1 -13.10 -5.72 -3.27
CA ILE A 1 -11.93 -6.62 -3.35
C ILE A 1 -10.76 -5.74 -3.75
N GLN A 2 -9.69 -5.77 -2.97
CA GLN A 2 -8.51 -4.95 -3.18
C GLN A 2 -7.29 -5.85 -3.29
N ILE A 3 -6.40 -5.54 -4.23
CA ILE A 3 -5.08 -6.15 -4.34
C ILE A 3 -4.07 -5.04 -4.11
N GLU A 4 -3.12 -5.27 -3.22
CA GLU A 4 -2.09 -4.29 -2.90
C GLU A 4 -0.70 -4.85 -3.18
N ASP A 5 0.15 -4.01 -3.77
CA ASP A 5 1.53 -4.36 -4.03
C ASP A 5 2.46 -3.15 -3.88
N TYR A 6 3.67 -3.43 -3.41
CA TYR A 6 4.75 -2.47 -3.36
C TYR A 6 5.56 -2.57 -4.66
N GLY A 7 5.27 -1.68 -5.61
CA GLY A 7 5.82 -1.72 -6.97
C GLY A 7 7.30 -1.34 -7.10
N GLY A 8 8.02 -1.14 -6.00
CA GLY A 8 9.46 -0.88 -5.98
C GLY A 8 9.83 0.56 -5.61
N SER A 9 11.14 0.85 -5.74
CA SER A 9 11.73 2.15 -5.37
C SER A 9 12.63 2.65 -6.49
N PHE A 10 12.71 3.96 -6.66
CA PHE A 10 13.60 4.59 -7.61
C PHE A 10 14.23 5.86 -7.02
N ALA A 11 15.48 6.12 -7.39
CA ALA A 11 16.24 7.26 -6.91
C ALA A 11 16.08 8.45 -7.87
N LEU A 12 15.88 9.64 -7.31
CA LEU A 12 15.89 10.91 -8.03
C LEU A 12 16.98 11.85 -7.48
N PRO A 13 17.57 12.71 -8.31
CA PRO A 13 17.41 12.74 -9.77
C PRO A 13 18.14 11.57 -10.46
N HIS A 14 17.53 11.02 -11.50
CA HIS A 14 18.16 9.98 -12.34
C HIS A 14 18.89 10.64 -13.51
N TYR A 15 20.23 10.62 -13.47
CA TYR A 15 21.07 11.28 -14.48
C TYR A 15 21.32 10.45 -15.75
N GLY A 16 21.04 9.14 -15.73
CA GLY A 16 21.29 8.25 -16.87
C GLY A 16 22.75 8.31 -17.34
N PHE A 17 22.96 8.53 -18.65
CA PHE A 17 24.29 8.65 -19.26
C PHE A 17 24.89 10.07 -19.24
N LYS A 18 24.29 11.02 -18.50
CA LYS A 18 24.84 12.39 -18.41
C LYS A 18 26.04 12.44 -17.46
N ARG A 19 27.04 13.26 -17.81
CA ARG A 19 28.20 13.54 -16.95
C ARG A 19 27.70 14.11 -15.60
N PRO A 20 28.15 13.57 -14.45
CA PRO A 20 27.75 14.08 -13.15
C PRO A 20 28.17 15.55 -13.00
N ALA A 21 27.25 16.39 -12.50
CA ALA A 21 27.55 17.78 -12.16
C ALA A 21 27.95 17.88 -10.67
N ALA A 22 28.11 19.10 -10.15
CA ALA A 22 28.53 19.34 -8.77
C ALA A 22 27.56 18.77 -7.72
N ASP A 23 26.32 18.49 -8.11
CA ASP A 23 25.26 17.88 -7.32
C ASP A 23 25.39 16.35 -7.18
N TYR A 24 26.40 15.72 -7.78
CA TYR A 24 26.67 14.29 -7.65
C TYR A 24 26.84 13.82 -6.19
N PHE A 25 27.35 14.69 -5.32
CA PHE A 25 27.54 14.37 -3.89
C PHE A 25 26.27 14.55 -3.05
N ASN A 26 25.17 15.04 -3.63
CA ASN A 26 23.91 15.11 -2.91
C ASN A 26 23.32 13.72 -2.73
N SER A 27 22.72 13.49 -1.55
CA SER A 27 21.99 12.25 -1.30
C SER A 27 20.77 12.17 -2.22
N ASN A 28 20.66 11.05 -2.93
CA ASN A 28 19.51 10.78 -3.77
C ASN A 28 18.21 10.81 -2.96
N LEU A 29 17.16 11.34 -3.58
CA LEU A 29 15.79 11.26 -3.10
C LEU A 29 15.21 9.91 -3.47
N MET A 30 14.91 9.08 -2.47
CA MET A 30 14.28 7.78 -2.70
C MET A 30 12.78 7.94 -2.80
N MET A 31 12.25 7.66 -4.00
CA MET A 31 10.83 7.59 -4.25
C MET A 31 10.37 6.15 -4.19
N HIS A 32 9.18 5.95 -3.66
CA HIS A 32 8.56 4.65 -3.48
C HIS A 32 7.21 4.60 -4.18
N ASN A 33 6.90 3.46 -4.80
CA ASN A 33 5.65 3.22 -5.48
C ASN A 33 4.81 2.19 -4.70
N PHE A 34 3.57 2.55 -4.42
CA PHE A 34 2.59 1.67 -3.81
C PHE A 34 1.30 1.66 -4.63
N VAL A 35 0.79 0.47 -4.90
CA VAL A 35 -0.36 0.28 -5.79
C VAL A 35 -1.50 -0.39 -5.03
N ILE A 36 -2.70 0.19 -5.16
CA ILE A 36 -3.96 -0.42 -4.71
C ILE A 36 -4.88 -0.58 -5.91
N ALA A 37 -5.03 -1.82 -6.37
CA ALA A 37 -6.01 -2.20 -7.38
C ALA A 37 -7.34 -2.53 -6.71
N ASP A 38 -8.35 -1.68 -6.91
CA ASP A 38 -9.72 -1.89 -6.45
C ASP A 38 -10.55 -2.52 -7.56
N ILE A 39 -10.68 -3.84 -7.50
CA ILE A 39 -11.44 -4.64 -8.47
C ILE A 39 -12.93 -4.31 -8.40
N THR A 40 -13.45 -3.97 -7.21
CA THR A 40 -14.88 -3.71 -7.04
C THR A 40 -15.32 -2.47 -7.79
N ASN A 41 -14.46 -1.45 -7.83
CA ASN A 41 -14.74 -0.20 -8.54
C ASN A 41 -14.08 -0.14 -9.94
N GLY A 42 -13.27 -1.15 -10.31
CA GLY A 42 -12.52 -1.15 -11.57
C GLY A 42 -11.46 -0.05 -11.64
N LEU A 43 -10.88 0.35 -10.50
CA LEU A 43 -9.92 1.45 -10.41
C LEU A 43 -8.56 0.95 -9.96
N ASN A 44 -7.49 1.49 -10.56
CA ASN A 44 -6.13 1.25 -10.11
C ASN A 44 -5.52 2.54 -9.57
N ASN A 45 -5.15 2.55 -8.28
CA ASN A 45 -4.60 3.71 -7.61
C ASN A 45 -3.11 3.50 -7.42
N VAL A 46 -2.31 4.30 -8.13
CA VAL A 46 -0.85 4.29 -8.06
C VAL A 46 -0.42 5.48 -7.23
N MET A 47 0.23 5.22 -6.10
CA MET A 47 0.69 6.22 -5.15
C MET A 47 2.21 6.28 -5.16
N VAL A 48 2.75 7.47 -5.38
CA VAL A 48 4.18 7.73 -5.32
C VAL A 48 4.45 8.63 -4.13
N TYR A 49 5.40 8.24 -3.29
CA TYR A 49 5.74 9.00 -2.10
C TYR A 49 7.25 9.09 -1.89
N ASP A 50 7.65 10.17 -1.25
CA ASP A 50 9.04 10.45 -0.89
C ASP A 50 9.37 9.84 0.48
N GLU A 51 10.46 9.08 0.55
CA GLU A 51 10.97 8.47 1.77
C GLU A 51 11.22 9.52 2.87
N ARG A 52 11.63 10.75 2.54
CA ARG A 52 11.93 11.79 3.53
C ARG A 52 10.68 12.29 4.27
N CYS A 53 9.54 12.32 3.59
CA CYS A 53 8.29 12.80 4.16
C CYS A 53 7.53 11.70 4.90
N SER A 54 7.46 10.50 4.33
CA SER A 54 6.59 9.43 4.84
C SER A 54 7.35 8.28 5.52
N GLY A 55 8.68 8.31 5.48
CA GLY A 55 9.52 7.20 5.92
C GLY A 55 9.40 5.99 5.00
N LYS A 56 9.70 4.81 5.53
CA LYS A 56 9.73 3.55 4.78
C LYS A 56 9.01 2.42 5.52
N GLY A 57 8.56 1.42 4.76
CA GLY A 57 8.00 0.18 5.28
C GLY A 57 6.54 0.29 5.73
N ALA A 58 6.13 -0.61 6.63
CA ALA A 58 4.75 -0.78 7.03
C ALA A 58 4.02 0.50 7.47
N GLY A 59 4.68 1.40 8.21
CA GLY A 59 4.05 2.63 8.72
C GLY A 59 3.65 3.60 7.61
N ALA A 60 4.54 3.80 6.63
CA ALA A 60 4.26 4.60 5.44
C ALA A 60 3.08 4.01 4.66
N LEU A 61 3.09 2.70 4.44
CA LEU A 61 2.03 2.01 3.72
C LEU A 61 0.67 2.06 4.44
N CYS A 62 0.64 1.95 5.77
CA CYS A 62 -0.59 2.11 6.55
C CYS A 62 -1.18 3.52 6.42
N SER A 63 -0.32 4.54 6.35
CA SER A 63 -0.77 5.93 6.13
C SER A 63 -1.39 6.11 4.74
N LEU A 64 -0.79 5.51 3.71
CA LEU A 64 -1.32 5.51 2.35
C LEU A 64 -2.64 4.74 2.23
N ARG A 65 -2.74 3.57 2.87
CA ARG A 65 -4.00 2.81 2.97
C ARG A 65 -5.09 3.61 3.65
N LEU A 66 -4.78 4.29 4.75
CA LEU A 66 -5.75 5.14 5.43
C LEU A 66 -6.24 6.27 4.52
N LEU A 67 -5.32 6.94 3.84
CA LEU A 67 -5.64 7.99 2.87
C LEU A 67 -6.57 7.46 1.78
N TYR A 68 -6.28 6.28 1.24
CA TYR A 68 -7.12 5.61 0.25
C TYR A 68 -8.55 5.39 0.78
N HIS A 69 -8.71 4.78 1.96
CA HIS A 69 -10.04 4.50 2.53
C HIS A 69 -10.81 5.78 2.86
N MET A 70 -10.14 6.84 3.31
CA MET A 70 -10.77 8.15 3.52
C MET A 70 -11.28 8.77 2.22
N GLN A 71 -10.47 8.75 1.15
CA GLN A 71 -10.88 9.23 -0.16
C GLN A 71 -12.03 8.42 -0.74
N LEU A 72 -11.98 7.09 -0.60
CA LEU A 72 -13.04 6.19 -1.02
C LEU A 72 -14.36 6.53 -0.30
N ARG A 73 -14.31 6.73 1.02
CA ARG A 73 -15.47 7.17 1.81
C ARG A 73 -16.05 8.48 1.27
N THR A 74 -15.22 9.49 1.04
CA THR A 74 -15.67 10.77 0.48
C THR A 74 -16.33 10.60 -0.89
N ARG A 75 -15.84 9.70 -1.74
CA ARG A 75 -16.46 9.39 -3.04
C ARG A 75 -17.85 8.79 -2.89
N TYR A 76 -18.02 7.81 -2.00
CA TYR A 76 -19.34 7.22 -1.73
C TYR A 76 -20.35 8.25 -1.25
N ILE A 77 -19.95 9.10 -0.28
CA ILE A 77 -20.80 10.19 0.23
C ILE A 77 -21.23 11.12 -0.91
N LYS A 78 -20.29 11.54 -1.76
CA LYS A 78 -20.57 12.44 -2.89
C LYS A 78 -21.48 11.81 -3.94
N ALA A 79 -21.40 10.49 -4.14
CA ALA A 79 -22.26 9.76 -5.07
C ALA A 79 -23.68 9.54 -4.53
N GLY A 80 -23.99 9.98 -3.30
CA GLY A 80 -25.29 9.74 -2.66
C GLY A 80 -25.53 8.26 -2.32
N ILE A 81 -24.52 7.42 -2.47
CA ILE A 81 -24.56 6.02 -2.03
C ILE A 81 -24.40 6.09 -0.52
N LEU A 82 -25.46 5.71 0.22
CA LEU A 82 -25.39 5.60 1.68
C LEU A 82 -24.13 4.83 2.02
N THR A 83 -23.18 5.49 2.71
CA THR A 83 -21.89 4.89 2.98
C THR A 83 -22.15 3.58 3.71
N PRO A 84 -21.70 2.45 3.18
CA PRO A 84 -21.97 1.16 3.77
C PRO A 84 -20.99 0.90 4.93
N GLU A 85 -20.84 1.90 5.80
CA GLU A 85 -20.10 1.82 7.04
C GLU A 85 -20.64 0.63 7.83
N LYS A 86 -19.75 -0.29 8.20
CA LYS A 86 -20.08 -1.53 8.91
C LYS A 86 -21.06 -2.48 8.20
N SER A 87 -21.30 -2.32 6.90
CA SER A 87 -22.06 -3.31 6.10
C SER A 87 -21.22 -4.03 5.06
N LEU A 88 -20.14 -3.41 4.55
CA LEU A 88 -19.23 -4.09 3.61
C LEU A 88 -18.21 -4.99 4.31
N THR A 89 -17.84 -6.07 3.61
CA THR A 89 -16.63 -6.84 3.91
C THR A 89 -15.50 -6.38 3.01
N LEU A 90 -14.39 -5.96 3.59
CA LEU A 90 -13.17 -5.67 2.85
C LEU A 90 -12.37 -6.96 2.70
N LEU A 91 -12.17 -7.43 1.47
CA LEU A 91 -11.21 -8.46 1.13
C LEU A 91 -9.96 -7.79 0.56
N VAL A 92 -8.83 -7.95 1.24
CA VAL A 92 -7.52 -7.44 0.81
C VAL A 92 -6.61 -8.62 0.49
N ILE A 93 -6.07 -8.62 -0.71
CA ILE A 93 -5.09 -9.59 -1.19
C ILE A 93 -3.73 -8.89 -1.21
N MET A 94 -2.74 -9.46 -0.53
CA MET A 94 -1.40 -8.90 -0.40
C MET A 94 -0.34 -9.97 -0.64
N ASP A 95 0.87 -9.56 -1.01
CA ASP A 95 2.03 -10.44 -0.95
C ASP A 95 2.37 -10.83 0.50
N ASN A 96 3.19 -11.88 0.66
CA ASN A 96 3.64 -12.34 1.97
C ASN A 96 4.90 -11.61 2.45
N CYS A 97 4.97 -10.29 2.28
CA CYS A 97 6.09 -9.50 2.76
C CYS A 97 5.94 -9.19 4.26
N VAL A 98 6.86 -9.70 5.08
CA VAL A 98 6.82 -9.51 6.54
C VAL A 98 6.97 -8.05 6.94
N GLY A 99 7.94 -7.34 6.36
CA GLY A 99 8.25 -5.96 6.73
C GLY A 99 7.19 -4.93 6.30
N GLN A 100 6.39 -5.24 5.28
CA GLN A 100 5.41 -4.32 4.71
C GLN A 100 3.97 -4.68 5.10
N ASN A 101 3.64 -5.98 5.11
CA ASN A 101 2.27 -6.47 5.18
C ASN A 101 1.98 -7.38 6.38
N LYS A 102 3.01 -7.97 7.02
CA LYS A 102 2.85 -8.82 8.22
C LYS A 102 3.64 -8.33 9.43
N SER A 103 3.37 -7.10 9.83
CA SER A 103 3.84 -6.57 11.13
C SER A 103 2.68 -6.37 12.09
N ARG A 104 2.97 -6.32 13.40
CA ARG A 104 1.96 -6.04 14.44
C ARG A 104 1.19 -4.74 14.17
N ALA A 105 1.89 -3.72 13.66
CA ALA A 105 1.28 -2.43 13.32
C ALA A 105 0.27 -2.56 12.17
N VAL A 106 0.58 -3.35 11.14
CA VAL A 106 -0.31 -3.57 9.99
C VAL A 106 -1.56 -4.35 10.40
N PHE A 107 -1.41 -5.38 11.23
CA PHE A 107 -2.57 -6.10 11.75
C PHE A 107 -3.45 -5.22 12.65
N ALA A 108 -2.84 -4.41 13.52
CA ALA A 108 -3.58 -3.43 14.33
C ALA A 108 -4.31 -2.40 13.45
N PHE A 109 -3.69 -1.98 12.35
CA PHE A 109 -4.30 -1.10 11.37
C PHE A 109 -5.54 -1.73 10.71
N TYR A 110 -5.46 -2.97 10.25
CA TYR A 110 -6.63 -3.65 9.67
C TYR A 110 -7.72 -3.97 10.68
N ALA A 111 -7.36 -4.23 11.94
CA ALA A 111 -8.31 -4.33 13.05
C ALA A 111 -9.01 -2.99 13.32
N MET A 112 -8.30 -1.86 13.24
CA MET A 112 -8.91 -0.53 13.32
C MET A 112 -9.92 -0.31 12.17
N LEU A 113 -9.56 -0.71 10.94
CA LEU A 113 -10.46 -0.60 9.78
C LEU A 113 -11.75 -1.42 9.95
N SER A 114 -11.70 -2.59 10.59
CA SER A 114 -12.89 -3.39 10.89
C SER A 114 -13.77 -2.80 12.00
N VAL A 115 -13.26 -1.86 12.79
CA VAL A 115 -14.04 -1.16 13.81
C VAL A 115 -14.66 0.12 13.24
N VAL A 116 -13.89 0.85 12.43
CA VAL A 116 -14.26 2.20 11.98
C VAL A 116 -15.01 2.19 10.64
N PHE A 117 -14.63 1.34 9.69
CA PHE A 117 -15.12 1.40 8.31
C PHE A 117 -15.96 0.19 7.89
N TYR A 118 -15.46 -1.01 8.14
CA TYR A 118 -15.99 -2.23 7.52
C TYR A 118 -16.65 -3.14 8.55
N LYS A 119 -17.60 -3.98 8.12
CA LYS A 119 -18.18 -5.02 8.99
C LYS A 119 -17.15 -6.09 9.34
N LYS A 120 -16.34 -6.43 8.35
CA LYS A 120 -15.33 -7.48 8.41
C LYS A 120 -14.19 -7.10 7.47
N VAL A 121 -12.97 -7.35 7.91
CA VAL A 121 -11.78 -7.27 7.07
C VAL A 121 -11.19 -8.67 6.96
N VAL A 122 -10.96 -9.13 5.75
CA VAL A 122 -10.36 -10.42 5.41
C VAL A 122 -9.05 -10.12 4.71
N LEU A 123 -7.96 -10.61 5.31
CA LEU A 123 -6.62 -10.50 4.74
C LEU A 123 -6.26 -11.85 4.13
N LEU A 124 -5.98 -11.86 2.83
CA LEU A 124 -5.48 -13.01 2.09
C LEU A 124 -4.05 -12.71 1.68
N PHE A 125 -3.12 -13.57 2.11
CA PHE A 125 -1.73 -13.45 1.73
C PHE A 125 -1.41 -14.47 0.65
N LEU A 126 -0.89 -13.99 -0.48
CA LEU A 126 -0.39 -14.87 -1.54
C LEU A 126 0.79 -15.68 -1.01
N LEU A 127 0.95 -16.92 -1.50
CA LEU A 127 2.11 -17.74 -1.15
C LEU A 127 3.41 -16.99 -1.50
N PRO A 128 4.42 -16.99 -0.61
CA PRO A 128 5.67 -16.30 -0.89
C PRO A 128 6.32 -16.91 -2.13
N GLY A 129 6.72 -16.04 -3.08
CA GLY A 129 7.69 -16.43 -4.11
C GLY A 129 9.14 -16.24 -3.69
N HIS A 130 9.40 -15.70 -2.48
CA HIS A 130 10.71 -15.19 -2.08
C HIS A 130 11.09 -15.50 -0.62
N SER A 131 10.27 -16.23 0.14
CA SER A 131 10.71 -16.65 1.47
C SER A 131 11.53 -17.93 1.31
N HIS A 132 12.71 -18.00 1.94
CA HIS A 132 13.56 -19.20 1.94
C HIS A 132 12.93 -20.35 2.77
N ASN A 133 11.61 -20.52 2.72
CA ASN A 133 10.88 -21.53 3.47
C ASN A 133 10.59 -22.72 2.54
N ALA A 134 10.86 -23.94 3.01
CA ALA A 134 10.74 -25.14 2.18
C ALA A 134 9.30 -25.39 1.66
N ALA A 135 8.30 -24.83 2.35
CA ALA A 135 6.89 -24.89 1.95
C ALA A 135 6.55 -24.05 0.70
N ASP A 136 7.48 -23.21 0.22
CA ASP A 136 7.28 -22.36 -0.97
C ASP A 136 7.83 -22.97 -2.26
N ARG A 137 8.41 -24.18 -2.20
CA ARG A 137 9.00 -24.90 -3.34
C ARG A 137 8.09 -26.00 -3.88
N VAL A 138 6.79 -25.73 -4.01
CA VAL A 138 5.86 -26.68 -4.65
C VAL A 138 6.06 -26.68 -6.15
#